data_AF-A0A7Y8LFS5-F1
#
_entry.id   AF-A0A7Y8LFS5-F1
#
_cell.length_a   1.000
_cell.length_b   1.000
_cell.length_c   1.000
_cell.angle_alpha   90.00
_cell.angle_beta   90.00
_cell.angle_gamma   90.00
#
_symmetry.space_group_name_H-M   'P 1'
#
loop_
_entity.id
_entity.type
_entity.pdbx_description
1 polymer ?
#
loop_
_entity_poly.entity_id
_entity_poly.type
_entity_poly.pdbx_seq_one_letter_code
_entity_poly.pdbx_strand_id
1 'polypeptide(L)'
;MRLAYGTVRGYKDDSGAQVPYATTIGGLYPKAREVEPYILPESWLKAKPKLNLKTQFNFVATADTHGGNSGSATVNTEGEVVGILFDGNLESLPKRFVYSDTQARSVHVSIEAVWEALEKVYSAKELLKELR
;
A
#
# COMPACT_ATOMS: atom_id res chain seq x y z
N MET A 1 -16.67 -6.76 14.53
CA MET A 1 -16.09 -7.23 13.25
C MET A 1 -17.01 -6.81 12.11
N ARG A 2 -16.46 -6.26 11.02
CA ARG A 2 -17.19 -5.82 9.81
C ARG A 2 -16.40 -6.24 8.57
N LEU A 3 -17.10 -6.41 7.44
CA LEU A 3 -16.51 -6.65 6.13
C LEU A 3 -16.92 -5.51 5.20
N ALA A 4 -15.95 -5.00 4.44
CA ALA A 4 -16.17 -4.07 3.34
C ALA A 4 -15.49 -4.64 2.09
N TYR A 5 -16.07 -4.36 0.92
CA TYR A 5 -15.55 -4.83 -0.36
C TYR A 5 -15.50 -3.67 -1.35
N GLY A 6 -14.70 -3.86 -2.40
CA GLY A 6 -14.51 -2.85 -3.44
C GLY A 6 -13.58 -3.36 -4.53
N THR A 7 -13.28 -2.49 -5.48
CA THR A 7 -12.38 -2.79 -6.59
C THR A 7 -11.10 -1.98 -6.47
N VAL A 8 -9.98 -2.55 -6.88
CA VAL A 8 -8.74 -1.80 -7.10
C VAL A 8 -8.94 -0.85 -8.27
N ARG A 9 -8.79 0.46 -8.04
CA ARG A 9 -9.08 1.49 -9.04
C ARG A 9 -8.38 2.80 -8.72
N GLY A 10 -7.80 3.42 -9.75
CA GLY A 10 -7.28 4.79 -9.66
C GLY A 10 -8.39 5.81 -9.44
N TYR A 11 -8.03 7.07 -9.32
CA TYR A 11 -8.99 8.16 -9.10
C TYR A 11 -8.46 9.46 -9.71
N LYS A 12 -9.32 10.49 -9.75
CA LYS A 12 -8.89 11.86 -9.99
C LYS A 12 -8.79 12.60 -8.67
N ASP A 13 -7.66 13.25 -8.41
CA ASP A 13 -7.54 14.12 -7.25
C ASP A 13 -8.37 15.41 -7.44
N ASP A 14 -8.41 16.26 -6.41
CA ASP A 14 -9.17 17.52 -6.44
C ASP A 14 -8.67 18.51 -7.51
N SER A 15 -7.44 18.35 -8.01
CA SER A 15 -6.91 19.13 -9.14
C SER A 15 -7.36 18.58 -10.50
N GLY A 16 -8.03 17.43 -10.52
CA GLY A 16 -8.46 16.71 -11.72
C GLY A 16 -7.37 15.81 -12.32
N ALA A 17 -6.20 15.69 -11.67
CA ALA A 17 -5.11 14.87 -12.14
C ALA A 17 -5.39 13.39 -11.88
N GLN A 18 -5.00 12.53 -12.83
CA GLN A 18 -5.20 11.09 -12.72
C GLN A 18 -4.15 10.49 -11.78
N VAL A 19 -4.62 9.84 -10.72
CA VAL A 19 -3.81 9.09 -9.78
C VAL A 19 -3.96 7.59 -10.08
N PRO A 20 -2.87 6.88 -10.43
CA PRO A 20 -2.93 5.45 -10.71
C PRO A 20 -3.29 4.66 -9.46
N TYR A 21 -3.80 3.43 -9.66
CA TYR A 21 -4.22 2.60 -8.53
C TYR A 21 -3.05 2.06 -7.70
N ALA A 22 -1.84 2.08 -8.23
CA ALA A 22 -0.67 1.44 -7.63
C ALA A 22 0.57 2.32 -7.72
N THR A 23 1.44 2.17 -6.71
CA THR A 23 2.81 2.67 -6.72
C THR A 23 3.79 1.50 -6.81
N THR A 24 5.07 1.79 -7.04
CA THR A 24 6.12 0.77 -7.07
C THR A 24 7.20 1.05 -6.03
N ILE A 25 7.98 0.03 -5.66
CA ILE A 25 9.13 0.18 -4.76
C ILE A 25 10.11 1.20 -5.35
N GLY A 26 10.30 1.22 -6.67
CA GLY A 26 11.13 2.20 -7.35
C GLY A 26 10.71 3.65 -7.07
N GLY A 27 9.42 3.92 -6.88
CA GLY A 27 8.89 5.25 -6.58
C GLY A 27 9.32 5.84 -5.24
N LEU A 28 9.87 5.01 -4.33
CA LEU A 28 10.46 5.43 -3.05
C LEU A 28 11.71 6.29 -3.26
N TYR A 29 12.61 5.84 -4.14
CA TYR A 29 13.97 6.40 -4.23
C TYR A 29 14.03 7.85 -4.73
N PRO A 30 13.24 8.28 -5.73
CA PRO A 30 13.20 9.69 -6.15
C PRO A 30 12.64 10.63 -5.07
N LYS A 31 11.91 10.10 -4.07
CA LYS A 31 11.34 10.89 -2.97
C LYS A 31 12.32 11.08 -1.81
N ALA A 32 13.42 10.32 -1.78
CA ALA A 32 14.40 10.36 -0.70
C ALA A 32 15.08 11.73 -0.58
N ARG A 33 15.26 12.21 0.65
CA ARG A 33 15.99 13.45 0.97
C ARG A 33 16.82 13.25 2.25
N GLU A 34 17.75 14.16 2.52
CA GLU A 34 18.55 14.19 3.76
C GLU A 34 17.80 14.84 4.94
N VAL A 35 16.47 14.90 4.88
CA VAL A 35 15.62 15.52 5.90
C VAL A 35 14.38 14.67 6.16
N GLU A 36 14.01 14.56 7.44
CA GLU A 36 12.79 13.89 7.87
C GLU A 36 11.53 14.53 7.24
N PRO A 37 10.48 13.75 6.90
CA PRO A 37 10.35 12.29 7.04
C PRO A 37 10.87 11.49 5.82
N TYR A 38 11.72 12.07 4.97
CA TYR A 38 12.11 11.51 3.67
C TYR A 38 13.47 10.80 3.68
N ILE A 39 14.07 10.58 4.85
CA ILE A 39 15.32 9.85 4.98
C ILE A 39 15.04 8.36 4.78
N LEU A 40 15.71 7.73 3.80
CA LEU A 40 15.61 6.28 3.62
C LEU A 40 16.49 5.54 4.62
N PRO A 41 15.98 4.46 5.25
CA PRO A 41 16.80 3.60 6.09
C PRO A 41 17.97 3.01 5.28
N GLU A 42 19.13 2.87 5.92
CA GLU A 42 20.34 2.35 5.28
C GLU A 42 20.13 0.93 4.71
N SER A 43 19.28 0.10 5.35
CA SER A 43 18.91 -1.23 4.86
C SER A 43 18.28 -1.20 3.46
N TRP A 44 17.40 -0.23 3.19
CA TRP A 44 16.75 -0.05 1.89
C TRP A 44 17.70 0.52 0.83
N LEU A 45 18.69 1.32 1.23
CA LEU A 45 19.76 1.80 0.35
C LEU A 45 20.67 0.64 -0.07
N LYS A 46 21.13 -0.18 0.90
CA LYS A 46 21.96 -1.36 0.65
C LYS A 46 21.25 -2.43 -0.17
N ALA A 47 19.94 -2.60 0.03
CA ALA A 47 19.14 -3.60 -0.68
C ALA A 47 18.77 -3.20 -2.12
N LYS A 48 18.82 -1.89 -2.47
CA LYS A 48 18.39 -1.37 -3.79
C LYS A 48 18.86 -2.19 -5.00
N PRO A 49 20.13 -2.64 -5.11
CA PRO A 49 20.58 -3.40 -6.28
C PRO A 49 19.93 -4.78 -6.44
N LYS A 50 19.37 -5.33 -5.35
CA LYS A 50 18.73 -6.65 -5.32
C LYS A 50 17.21 -6.57 -5.51
N LEU A 51 16.63 -5.39 -5.27
CA LEU A 51 15.19 -5.17 -5.33
C LEU A 51 14.68 -5.13 -6.77
N ASN A 52 13.53 -5.75 -7.00
CA ASN A 52 12.71 -5.53 -8.18
C ASN A 52 11.98 -4.20 -8.02
N LEU A 53 12.51 -3.14 -8.61
CA LEU A 53 11.96 -1.79 -8.48
C LEU A 53 10.57 -1.62 -9.13
N LYS A 54 10.11 -2.58 -9.93
CA LYS A 54 8.76 -2.61 -10.51
C LYS A 54 7.72 -3.26 -9.61
N THR A 55 8.12 -3.94 -8.53
CA THR A 55 7.20 -4.54 -7.56
C THR A 55 6.21 -3.49 -7.04
N GLN A 56 4.93 -3.84 -7.05
CA GLN A 56 3.88 -2.97 -6.53
C GLN A 56 4.14 -2.71 -5.04
N PHE A 57 4.25 -1.44 -4.64
CA PHE A 57 4.50 -1.10 -3.24
C PHE A 57 3.20 -0.93 -2.46
N ASN A 58 2.40 0.05 -2.84
CA ASN A 58 1.08 0.28 -2.28
C ASN A 58 0.05 0.27 -3.41
N PHE A 59 -1.21 0.03 -3.05
CA PHE A 59 -2.34 0.17 -3.96
C PHE A 59 -3.55 0.79 -3.27
N VAL A 60 -4.51 1.23 -4.08
CA VAL A 60 -5.77 1.82 -3.63
C VAL A 60 -6.99 1.06 -4.10
N ALA A 61 -8.02 1.02 -3.25
CA ALA A 61 -9.28 0.35 -3.54
C ALA A 61 -10.50 1.17 -3.06
N THR A 62 -11.67 0.88 -3.63
CA THR A 62 -12.93 1.58 -3.32
C THR A 62 -13.63 1.12 -2.03
N ALA A 63 -13.01 0.19 -1.28
CA ALA A 63 -13.56 -0.29 -0.02
C ALA A 63 -13.80 0.86 0.98
N ASP A 64 -14.90 0.77 1.73
CA ASP A 64 -15.24 1.74 2.75
C ASP A 64 -14.50 1.44 4.05
N THR A 65 -13.62 2.35 4.46
CA THR A 65 -12.71 2.17 5.59
C THR A 65 -12.54 3.45 6.37
N HIS A 66 -12.35 3.35 7.68
CA HIS A 66 -12.08 4.49 8.56
C HIS A 66 -11.13 4.08 9.71
N GLY A 67 -10.93 4.98 10.67
CA GLY A 67 -10.16 4.69 11.88
C GLY A 67 -10.62 3.40 12.56
N GLY A 68 -9.68 2.53 12.88
CA GLY A 68 -9.93 1.18 13.44
C GLY A 68 -9.80 0.04 12.43
N ASN A 69 -9.68 0.34 11.12
CA ASN A 69 -9.44 -0.69 10.11
C ASN A 69 -7.94 -0.98 9.86
N SER A 70 -6.99 -0.16 10.36
CA SER A 70 -5.55 -0.37 10.13
C SER A 70 -5.11 -1.79 10.54
N GLY A 71 -4.36 -2.46 9.67
CA GLY A 71 -3.97 -3.86 9.82
C GLY A 71 -4.98 -4.88 9.27
N SER A 72 -6.14 -4.45 8.76
CA SER A 72 -7.10 -5.36 8.12
C SER A 72 -6.48 -6.04 6.92
N ALA A 73 -6.66 -7.36 6.82
CA ALA A 73 -6.27 -8.14 5.64
C ALA A 73 -7.20 -7.81 4.47
N THR A 74 -6.59 -7.55 3.31
CA THR A 74 -7.29 -7.41 2.03
C THR A 74 -7.14 -8.71 1.26
N VAL A 75 -8.25 -9.32 0.88
CA VAL A 75 -8.29 -10.61 0.20
C VAL A 75 -8.85 -10.49 -1.22
N ASN A 76 -8.37 -11.34 -2.13
CA ASN A 76 -8.94 -11.45 -3.48
C ASN A 76 -10.21 -12.33 -3.50
N THR A 77 -10.77 -12.57 -4.69
CA THR A 77 -11.97 -13.40 -4.88
C THR A 77 -11.78 -14.88 -4.53
N GLU A 78 -10.53 -15.32 -4.38
CA GLU A 78 -10.17 -16.70 -4.00
C GLU A 78 -9.86 -16.81 -2.49
N GLY A 79 -9.92 -15.70 -1.75
CA GLY A 79 -9.65 -15.66 -0.31
C GLY A 79 -8.17 -15.52 0.05
N GLU A 80 -7.29 -15.28 -0.92
CA GLU A 80 -5.86 -15.09 -0.69
C GLU A 80 -5.56 -13.66 -0.25
N VAL A 81 -4.61 -13.48 0.68
CA VAL A 81 -4.18 -12.15 1.14
C VAL A 81 -3.38 -11.44 0.05
N VAL A 82 -3.88 -10.29 -0.41
CA VAL A 82 -3.23 -9.46 -1.44
C VAL A 82 -2.73 -8.11 -0.92
N GLY A 83 -3.10 -7.74 0.30
CA GLY A 83 -2.58 -6.53 0.92
C GLY A 83 -3.00 -6.36 2.37
N ILE A 84 -2.46 -5.31 2.98
CA ILE A 84 -2.76 -4.93 4.37
C ILE A 84 -3.16 -3.46 4.36
N LEU A 85 -4.38 -3.16 4.82
CA LEU A 85 -4.88 -1.81 4.91
C LEU A 85 -4.11 -1.01 5.95
N PHE A 86 -3.73 0.24 5.63
CA PHE A 86 -3.13 1.13 6.63
C PHE A 86 -3.71 2.54 6.65
N ASP A 87 -4.36 3.03 5.58
CA ASP A 87 -4.87 4.40 5.54
C ASP A 87 -6.03 4.60 4.53
N GLY A 88 -6.50 5.84 4.40
CA GLY A 88 -7.28 6.35 3.28
C GLY A 88 -6.57 7.53 2.59
N ASN A 89 -6.97 7.89 1.36
CA ASN A 89 -6.45 9.09 0.71
C ASN A 89 -7.08 10.38 1.28
N LEU A 90 -6.56 11.54 0.87
CA LEU A 90 -7.04 12.85 1.34
C LEU A 90 -8.55 13.04 1.10
N GLU A 91 -9.03 12.66 -0.08
CA GLU A 91 -10.43 12.76 -0.48
C GLU A 91 -11.34 11.82 0.31
N SER A 92 -10.78 10.89 1.10
CA SER A 92 -11.55 10.01 1.98
C SER A 92 -11.86 10.58 3.35
N LEU A 93 -11.28 11.72 3.75
CA LEU A 93 -11.52 12.33 5.06
C LEU A 93 -13.02 12.55 5.39
N PRO A 94 -13.90 12.94 4.44
CA PRO A 94 -15.33 13.08 4.71
C PRO A 94 -16.08 11.77 4.97
N LYS A 95 -15.48 10.60 4.73
CA LYS A 95 -16.14 9.28 4.85
C LYS A 95 -16.71 8.97 6.22
N ARG A 96 -16.28 9.68 7.27
CA ARG A 96 -16.89 9.58 8.60
C ARG A 96 -18.39 9.88 8.59
N PHE A 97 -18.84 10.69 7.62
CA PHE A 97 -20.23 11.15 7.53
C PHE A 97 -20.90 10.70 6.22
N VAL A 98 -20.17 10.67 5.10
CA VAL A 98 -20.73 10.34 3.78
C VAL A 98 -19.76 9.49 2.97
N TYR A 99 -20.21 8.31 2.55
CA TYR A 99 -19.47 7.46 1.62
C TYR A 99 -19.51 8.02 0.19
N SER A 100 -18.37 7.90 -0.50
CA SER A 100 -18.26 8.13 -1.94
C SER A 100 -17.16 7.21 -2.50
N ASP A 101 -17.34 6.68 -3.70
CA ASP A 101 -16.35 5.91 -4.43
C ASP A 101 -15.77 6.65 -5.64
N THR A 102 -16.18 7.90 -5.87
CA THR A 102 -15.68 8.73 -6.97
C THR A 102 -14.17 8.99 -6.82
N GLN A 103 -13.77 9.60 -5.69
CA GLN A 103 -12.37 9.96 -5.41
C GLN A 103 -11.80 9.23 -4.19
N ALA A 104 -12.64 8.95 -3.19
CA ALA A 104 -12.15 8.39 -1.95
C ALA A 104 -11.70 6.93 -2.10
N ARG A 105 -10.55 6.62 -1.50
CA ARG A 105 -9.87 5.34 -1.59
C ARG A 105 -9.36 4.90 -0.23
N SER A 106 -9.39 3.60 -0.02
CA SER A 106 -8.61 2.92 1.01
C SER A 106 -7.21 2.65 0.46
N VAL A 107 -6.18 2.72 1.30
CA VAL A 107 -4.76 2.60 0.96
C VAL A 107 -4.15 1.39 1.66
N HIS A 108 -3.50 0.55 0.86
CA HIS A 108 -3.02 -0.76 1.26
C HIS A 108 -1.55 -0.91 0.89
N VAL A 109 -0.77 -1.57 1.74
CA VAL A 109 0.52 -2.10 1.31
C VAL A 109 0.27 -3.40 0.53
N SER A 110 0.95 -3.54 -0.60
CA SER A 110 0.89 -4.74 -1.43
C SER A 110 1.61 -5.89 -0.76
N ILE A 111 1.01 -7.08 -0.78
CA ILE A 111 1.67 -8.27 -0.23
C ILE A 111 2.98 -8.59 -0.98
N GLU A 112 3.06 -8.26 -2.28
CA GLU A 112 4.28 -8.37 -3.08
C GLU A 112 5.45 -7.57 -2.51
N ALA A 113 5.16 -6.35 -2.02
CA ALA A 113 6.16 -5.52 -1.38
C ALA A 113 6.62 -6.09 -0.04
N VAL A 114 5.70 -6.69 0.72
CA VAL A 114 6.01 -7.34 1.99
C VAL A 114 6.95 -8.51 1.76
N TRP A 115 6.66 -9.41 0.80
CA TRP A 115 7.56 -10.52 0.48
C TRP A 115 8.92 -10.04 0.00
N GLU A 116 8.95 -9.09 -0.93
CA GLU A 116 10.18 -8.52 -1.49
C GLU A 116 11.06 -7.89 -0.39
N ALA A 117 10.45 -7.15 0.55
CA ALA A 117 11.16 -6.52 1.65
C ALA A 117 11.66 -7.55 2.68
N LEU A 118 10.81 -8.50 3.10
CA LEU A 118 11.20 -9.58 4.01
C LEU A 118 12.37 -10.38 3.44
N GLU A 119 12.35 -10.68 2.15
CA GLU A 119 13.38 -11.49 1.49
C GLU A 119 14.68 -10.70 1.29
N LYS A 120 14.61 -9.48 0.75
CA LYS A 120 15.79 -8.79 0.22
C LYS A 120 16.30 -7.62 1.07
N VAL A 121 15.43 -7.01 1.87
CA VAL A 121 15.81 -5.93 2.80
C VAL A 121 16.15 -6.51 4.17
N TYR A 122 15.31 -7.41 4.67
CA TYR A 122 15.40 -7.92 6.05
C TYR A 122 16.00 -9.32 6.18
N SER A 123 16.14 -10.06 5.07
CA SER A 123 16.66 -11.44 5.07
C SER A 123 15.92 -12.37 6.04
N ALA A 124 14.60 -12.18 6.20
CA ALA A 124 13.74 -12.87 7.16
C ALA A 124 13.31 -14.26 6.67
N LYS A 125 14.28 -15.15 6.43
CA LYS A 125 14.06 -16.47 5.80
C LYS A 125 13.10 -17.38 6.57
N GLU A 126 13.22 -17.44 7.89
CA GLU A 126 12.38 -18.31 8.72
C GLU A 126 10.91 -17.89 8.67
N LEU A 127 10.64 -16.58 8.74
CA LEU A 127 9.28 -16.04 8.63
C LEU A 127 8.69 -16.31 7.24
N LEU A 128 9.47 -16.14 6.17
CA LEU A 128 9.02 -16.45 4.82
C LEU A 128 8.67 -17.93 4.64
N LYS A 129 9.34 -18.83 5.35
CA LYS A 129 9.06 -20.27 5.34
C LYS A 129 7.77 -20.63 6.09
N GLU A 130 7.39 -19.85 7.09
CA GLU A 130 6.11 -20.04 7.79
C GLU A 130 4.93 -19.53 6.94
N LEU A 131 5.15 -18.46 6.17
CA LEU A 131 4.12 -17.79 5.39
C LEU A 131 3.90 -18.36 3.96
N ARG A 132 4.81 -19.21 3.47
CA ARG A 132 4.76 -19.84 2.13
C ARG A 132 4.69 -21.36 2.25
#